data_AF-A0A7S1KK16-F1
#
_entry.id   AF-A0A7S1KK16-F1
#
_cell.length_a   1.000
_cell.length_b   1.000
_cell.length_c   1.000
_cell.angle_alpha   90.00
_cell.angle_beta   90.00
_cell.angle_gamma   90.00
#
_symmetry.space_group_name_H-M   'P 1'
#
loop_
_entity.id
_entity.type
_entity.pdbx_description
1 polymer ?
#
loop_
_entity_poly.entity_id
_entity_poly.type
_entity_poly.pdbx_seq_one_letter_code
_entity_poly.pdbx_strand_id
1 'polypeptide(L)'
;MATAAGSGLRRRGDVPFCGVNEDKIRSARPLFNDNVLRYLYDWITERHRIYKRKNAGEAAPWTTDQVLLDFRFCNVRRELDRESRALIEQVVKNPDLCYRAKVMNCIWFRLFNKQDTFHITGPLTLQTLGSLGDPSVLRSYAAKFEEHQRAFPEYVFFTNAFLTQGLRGSWRFPPQLDGREVPFDPERMLYAIEHIFSDGFLEKIGVTSDPSYHKPGFSQQDVCSSTSPTSQSSP
;
A
#
# COMPACT_ATOMS: atom_id res chain seq x y z
N MET A 1 6.25 -33.34 -0.41
CA MET A 1 6.89 -32.64 0.73
C MET A 1 5.93 -31.59 1.24
N ALA A 2 5.37 -31.78 2.43
CA ALA A 2 4.40 -30.83 2.99
C ALA A 2 5.10 -29.50 3.31
N THR A 3 4.58 -28.40 2.78
CA THR A 3 5.07 -27.07 3.05
C THR A 3 4.80 -26.72 4.52
N ALA A 4 5.78 -26.11 5.21
CA ALA A 4 5.72 -25.77 6.64
C ALA A 4 4.64 -24.72 7.02
N ALA A 5 3.73 -24.38 6.12
CA ALA A 5 2.57 -23.55 6.40
C ALA A 5 1.46 -24.44 6.99
N GLY A 6 1.15 -24.27 8.27
CA GLY A 6 0.08 -25.01 8.96
C GLY A 6 0.53 -26.19 9.83
N SER A 7 1.84 -26.49 9.91
CA SER A 7 2.38 -27.62 10.70
C SER A 7 2.51 -27.35 12.21
N GLY A 8 2.36 -26.09 12.66
CA GLY A 8 2.58 -25.69 14.06
C GLY A 8 4.02 -25.75 14.55
N LEU A 9 4.97 -26.22 13.73
CA LEU A 9 6.38 -26.30 14.06
C LEU A 9 7.09 -24.95 13.83
N ARG A 10 7.87 -24.52 14.81
CA ARG A 10 8.73 -23.34 14.70
C ARG A 10 9.79 -23.56 13.62
N ARG A 11 9.88 -22.63 12.67
CA ARG A 11 10.93 -22.61 11.62
C ARG A 11 12.25 -22.16 12.24
N ARG A 12 13.35 -22.40 11.51
CA ARG A 12 14.75 -22.13 11.95
C ARG A 12 15.10 -20.65 12.20
N GLY A 13 14.12 -19.75 12.18
CA GLY A 13 14.26 -18.33 12.58
C GLY A 13 13.02 -17.81 13.30
N ASP A 14 12.10 -18.68 13.72
CA ASP A 14 10.93 -18.28 14.50
C ASP A 14 11.36 -18.03 15.93
N VAL A 15 11.41 -16.76 16.32
CA VAL A 15 11.58 -16.37 17.72
C VAL A 15 10.23 -16.47 18.44
N PRO A 16 10.18 -16.97 19.70
CA PRO A 16 8.99 -16.83 20.53
C PRO A 16 8.61 -15.35 20.62
N PHE A 17 7.39 -15.02 20.21
CA PHE A 17 6.90 -13.65 20.21
C PHE A 17 6.96 -13.06 21.63
N CYS A 18 7.60 -11.90 21.74
CA CYS A 18 8.04 -11.30 23.00
C CYS A 18 6.83 -10.89 23.87
N GLY A 19 6.65 -11.50 25.05
CA GLY A 19 5.79 -10.97 26.11
C GLY A 19 4.30 -11.30 26.03
N VAL A 20 3.89 -12.29 25.24
CA VAL A 20 2.53 -12.84 25.38
C VAL A 20 2.44 -13.68 26.66
N ASN A 21 1.35 -13.53 27.39
CA ASN A 21 1.07 -14.37 28.55
C ASN A 21 0.71 -15.78 28.05
N GLU A 22 1.71 -16.67 27.99
CA GLU A 22 1.55 -18.04 27.51
C GLU A 22 0.49 -18.81 28.29
N ASP A 23 0.45 -18.63 29.61
CA ASP A 23 -0.53 -19.28 30.47
C ASP A 23 -1.94 -18.84 30.10
N LYS A 24 -2.16 -17.55 29.82
CA LYS A 24 -3.45 -17.02 29.34
C LYS A 24 -3.85 -17.62 28.00
N ILE A 25 -2.93 -17.79 27.06
CA ILE A 25 -3.24 -18.40 25.75
C ILE A 25 -3.55 -19.89 25.91
N ARG A 26 -2.75 -20.63 26.67
CA ARG A 26 -2.92 -22.08 26.88
C ARG A 26 -4.17 -22.40 27.69
N SER A 27 -4.49 -21.58 28.68
CA SER A 27 -5.69 -21.70 29.52
C SER A 27 -6.94 -21.10 28.87
N ALA A 28 -6.82 -20.38 27.75
CA ALA A 28 -7.97 -19.83 27.06
C ALA A 28 -8.95 -20.94 26.66
N ARG A 29 -10.23 -20.69 26.96
CA ARG A 29 -11.36 -21.50 26.53
C ARG A 29 -12.36 -20.56 25.83
N PRO A 30 -12.02 -20.05 24.63
CA PRO A 30 -12.94 -19.18 23.92
C PRO A 30 -14.24 -19.93 23.63
N LEU A 31 -15.35 -19.38 24.09
CA LEU A 31 -16.68 -19.86 23.72
C LEU A 31 -17.08 -19.16 22.43
N PHE A 32 -17.22 -19.93 21.36
CA PHE A 32 -17.69 -19.40 20.10
C PHE A 32 -19.20 -19.33 20.09
N ASN A 33 -19.74 -18.26 19.51
CA ASN A 33 -21.16 -18.16 19.23
C ASN A 33 -21.41 -18.67 17.81
N ASP A 34 -22.09 -19.81 17.70
CA ASP A 34 -22.34 -20.48 16.41
C ASP A 34 -23.10 -19.58 15.42
N ASN A 35 -24.00 -18.72 15.91
CA ASN A 35 -24.70 -17.78 15.03
C ASN A 35 -23.74 -16.74 14.45
N VAL A 36 -22.80 -16.23 15.25
CA VAL A 36 -21.80 -15.27 14.77
C VAL A 36 -20.85 -15.91 13.77
N LEU A 37 -20.41 -17.15 14.03
CA LEU A 37 -19.60 -17.91 13.09
C LEU A 37 -20.33 -18.16 11.76
N ARG A 38 -21.62 -18.51 11.83
CA ARG A 38 -22.48 -18.65 10.65
C ARG A 38 -22.54 -17.35 9.85
N TYR A 39 -22.82 -16.22 10.49
CA TYR A 39 -22.88 -14.92 9.80
C TYR A 39 -21.56 -14.54 9.14
N LEU A 40 -20.43 -14.80 9.82
CA LEU A 40 -19.11 -14.58 9.24
C LEU A 40 -18.90 -15.46 7.99
N TYR A 41 -19.24 -16.74 8.08
CA TYR A 41 -19.09 -17.68 6.97
C TYR A 41 -19.97 -17.30 5.77
N ASP A 42 -21.23 -16.93 6.03
CA ASP A 42 -22.18 -16.51 5.01
C ASP A 42 -21.69 -15.22 4.32
N TRP A 43 -21.23 -14.23 5.09
CA TRP A 43 -20.65 -13.00 4.56
C TRP A 43 -19.40 -13.28 3.71
N ILE A 44 -18.45 -14.10 4.19
CA ILE A 44 -17.23 -14.45 3.43
C ILE A 44 -17.62 -15.08 2.09
N THR A 45 -18.54 -16.05 2.14
CA THR A 45 -18.94 -16.84 0.97
C THR A 45 -19.69 -15.98 -0.05
N GLU A 46 -20.71 -15.25 0.40
CA GLU A 46 -21.54 -14.44 -0.49
C GLU A 46 -20.77 -13.24 -1.04
N ARG A 47 -19.93 -12.58 -0.23
CA ARG A 47 -19.09 -11.49 -0.72
C ARG A 47 -18.12 -11.94 -1.80
N HIS A 48 -17.60 -13.16 -1.72
CA HIS A 48 -16.75 -13.72 -2.77
C HIS A 48 -17.55 -14.17 -4.01
N ARG A 49 -18.78 -14.67 -3.84
CA ARG A 49 -19.68 -14.96 -4.97
C ARG A 49 -20.02 -13.70 -5.77
N ILE A 50 -20.33 -12.59 -5.11
CA ILE A 50 -20.56 -11.29 -5.75
C ILE A 50 -19.38 -10.91 -6.65
N TYR A 51 -18.14 -11.05 -6.14
CA TYR A 51 -16.93 -10.77 -6.92
C TYR A 51 -16.85 -11.64 -8.18
N LYS A 52 -17.13 -12.95 -8.07
CA LYS A 52 -17.10 -13.88 -9.22
C LYS A 52 -18.17 -13.54 -10.25
N ARG A 53 -19.42 -13.33 -9.84
CA ARG A 53 -20.54 -12.98 -10.73
C ARG A 53 -20.27 -11.68 -11.49
N LYS A 54 -19.79 -10.65 -10.76
CA LYS A 54 -19.40 -9.37 -11.36
C LYS A 54 -18.30 -9.52 -12.42
N ASN A 55 -17.26 -10.32 -12.13
CA ASN A 55 -16.16 -10.52 -13.09
C ASN A 55 -16.52 -11.45 -14.25
N ALA A 56 -17.54 -12.28 -14.11
CA ALA A 56 -18.11 -13.06 -15.20
C ALA A 56 -18.98 -12.21 -16.15
N GLY A 57 -19.20 -10.92 -15.84
CA GLY A 57 -20.03 -10.02 -16.65
C GLY A 57 -21.53 -10.23 -16.44
N GLU A 58 -21.95 -10.93 -15.37
CA GLU A 58 -23.37 -11.11 -15.07
C GLU A 58 -24.05 -9.78 -14.75
N ALA A 59 -25.33 -9.68 -15.13
CA ALA A 59 -26.15 -8.50 -14.82
C ALA A 59 -26.39 -8.37 -13.31
N ALA A 60 -26.41 -7.12 -12.82
CA ALA A 60 -26.80 -6.82 -11.45
C ALA A 60 -28.31 -7.08 -11.24
N PRO A 61 -28.77 -7.36 -10.00
CA PRO A 61 -28.00 -7.45 -8.76
C PRO A 61 -27.23 -8.77 -8.62
N TRP A 62 -26.00 -8.70 -8.08
CA TRP A 62 -25.14 -9.89 -7.91
C TRP A 62 -25.38 -10.65 -6.61
N THR A 63 -26.36 -10.29 -5.81
CA THR A 63 -26.78 -10.99 -4.58
C THR A 63 -28.20 -10.59 -4.22
N THR A 64 -28.86 -11.40 -3.39
CA THR A 64 -30.16 -11.10 -2.77
C THR A 64 -30.01 -10.66 -1.30
N ASP A 65 -28.80 -10.68 -0.76
CA ASP A 65 -28.51 -10.23 0.60
C ASP A 65 -28.59 -8.69 0.68
N GLN A 66 -29.54 -8.17 1.46
CA GLN A 66 -29.78 -6.73 1.58
C GLN A 66 -28.62 -5.99 2.23
N VAL A 67 -27.92 -6.61 3.20
CA VAL A 67 -26.76 -5.98 3.85
C VAL A 67 -25.62 -5.78 2.86
N LEU A 68 -25.39 -6.76 1.98
CA LEU A 68 -24.36 -6.66 0.93
C LEU A 68 -24.77 -5.76 -0.25
N LEU A 69 -26.06 -5.45 -0.40
CA LEU A 69 -26.55 -4.45 -1.35
C LEU A 69 -26.45 -3.03 -0.80
N ASP A 70 -26.82 -2.83 0.46
CA ASP A 70 -26.91 -1.51 1.10
C ASP A 70 -25.55 -0.95 1.55
N PHE A 71 -24.62 -1.84 1.94
CA PHE A 71 -23.33 -1.43 2.51
C PHE A 71 -22.13 -1.82 1.65
N ARG A 72 -21.09 -0.98 1.68
CA ARG A 72 -19.84 -1.23 0.94
C ARG A 72 -18.87 -2.06 1.76
N PHE A 73 -18.70 -3.32 1.37
CA PHE A 73 -17.68 -4.20 1.93
C PHE A 73 -16.49 -4.38 0.99
N CYS A 74 -15.31 -4.32 1.60
CA CYS A 74 -14.06 -4.84 1.09
C CYS A 74 -14.20 -6.29 0.58
N ASN A 75 -13.43 -6.70 -0.43
CA ASN A 75 -13.33 -8.13 -0.73
C ASN A 75 -12.62 -8.84 0.44
N VAL A 76 -13.01 -10.10 0.68
CA VAL A 76 -12.37 -11.00 1.66
C VAL A 76 -10.87 -11.11 1.37
N ARG A 77 -10.54 -11.33 0.10
CA ARG A 77 -9.17 -11.30 -0.42
C ARG A 77 -8.84 -9.88 -0.88
N ARG A 78 -8.00 -9.18 -0.12
CA ARG A 78 -7.68 -7.74 -0.35
C ARG A 78 -7.03 -7.51 -1.70
N GLU A 79 -6.26 -8.47 -2.22
CA GLU A 79 -5.65 -8.41 -3.55
C GLU A 79 -6.66 -8.42 -4.71
N LEU A 80 -7.96 -8.58 -4.42
CA LEU A 80 -9.03 -8.47 -5.40
C LEU A 80 -9.66 -7.07 -5.43
N ASP A 81 -9.38 -6.22 -4.45
CA ASP A 81 -9.83 -4.83 -4.48
C ASP A 81 -9.17 -4.08 -5.63
N ARG A 82 -9.94 -3.20 -6.27
CA ARG A 82 -9.49 -2.39 -7.40
C ARG A 82 -8.20 -1.61 -7.08
N GLU A 83 -8.14 -0.94 -5.94
CA GLU A 83 -6.99 -0.13 -5.54
C GLU A 83 -5.78 -0.99 -5.12
N SER A 84 -6.02 -2.10 -4.41
CA SER A 84 -4.94 -3.03 -4.04
C SER A 84 -4.34 -3.73 -5.26
N ARG A 85 -5.16 -4.12 -6.24
CA ARG A 85 -4.68 -4.64 -7.53
C ARG A 85 -3.79 -3.64 -8.24
N ALA A 86 -4.23 -2.38 -8.32
CA ALA A 86 -3.46 -1.31 -8.94
C ALA A 86 -2.09 -1.14 -8.27
N LEU A 87 -2.04 -1.09 -6.94
CA LEU A 87 -0.79 -1.02 -6.19
C LEU A 87 0.11 -2.24 -6.45
N ILE A 88 -0.46 -3.46 -6.44
CA ILE A 88 0.30 -4.69 -6.67
C ILE A 88 0.93 -4.69 -8.06
N GLU A 89 0.17 -4.37 -9.10
CA GLU A 89 0.67 -4.40 -10.48
C GLU A 89 1.66 -3.27 -10.76
N GLN A 90 1.36 -2.03 -10.33
CA GLN A 90 2.16 -0.86 -10.68
C GLN A 90 3.41 -0.66 -9.81
N VAL A 91 3.40 -1.20 -8.58
CA VAL A 91 4.47 -1.00 -7.61
C VAL A 91 5.10 -2.32 -7.23
N VAL A 92 4.34 -3.25 -6.63
CA VAL A 92 4.92 -4.46 -6.02
C VAL A 92 5.59 -5.36 -7.07
N LYS A 93 4.92 -5.57 -8.20
CA LYS A 93 5.40 -6.40 -9.31
C LYS A 93 6.27 -5.65 -10.31
N ASN A 94 6.42 -4.34 -10.16
CA ASN A 94 7.21 -3.53 -11.07
C ASN A 94 8.72 -3.90 -10.96
N PRO A 95 9.35 -4.40 -12.03
CA PRO A 95 10.76 -4.79 -12.01
C PRO A 95 11.71 -3.58 -12.00
N ASP A 96 11.26 -2.41 -12.46
CA ASP A 96 12.08 -1.19 -12.53
C ASP A 96 12.24 -0.50 -11.16
N LEU A 97 11.45 -0.92 -10.17
CA LEU A 97 11.52 -0.40 -8.81
C LEU A 97 12.31 -1.34 -7.91
N CYS A 98 13.37 -0.83 -7.29
CA CYS A 98 14.03 -1.51 -6.17
C CYS A 98 13.08 -1.56 -4.96
N TYR A 99 13.40 -2.41 -3.97
CA TYR A 99 12.53 -2.59 -2.81
C TYR A 99 12.29 -1.30 -2.02
N ARG A 100 13.32 -0.46 -1.84
CA ARG A 100 13.17 0.85 -1.19
C ARG A 100 12.19 1.75 -1.92
N ALA A 101 12.29 1.83 -3.25
CA ALA A 101 11.33 2.55 -4.06
C ALA A 101 9.92 1.95 -3.96
N LYS A 102 9.78 0.61 -3.91
CA LYS A 102 8.49 -0.05 -3.70
C LYS A 102 7.85 0.35 -2.37
N VAL A 103 8.60 0.37 -1.28
CA VAL A 103 8.08 0.79 0.04
C VAL A 103 7.63 2.25 0.01
N MET A 104 8.43 3.15 -0.54
CA MET A 104 8.05 4.57 -0.67
C MET A 104 6.80 4.74 -1.53
N ASN A 105 6.69 4.01 -2.62
CA ASN A 105 5.52 4.06 -3.49
C ASN A 105 4.27 3.44 -2.85
N CYS A 106 4.40 2.46 -1.96
CA CYS A 106 3.28 1.98 -1.14
C CYS A 106 2.76 3.08 -0.21
N ILE A 107 3.66 3.86 0.41
CA ILE A 107 3.29 5.01 1.24
C ILE A 107 2.63 6.08 0.36
N TRP A 108 3.26 6.43 -0.76
CA TRP A 108 2.76 7.41 -1.73
C TRP A 108 1.35 7.07 -2.22
N PHE A 109 1.12 5.83 -2.66
CA PHE A 109 -0.20 5.36 -3.07
C PHE A 109 -1.21 5.47 -1.93
N ARG A 110 -0.81 5.16 -0.70
CA ARG A 110 -1.69 5.21 0.47
C ARG A 110 -2.12 6.62 0.86
N LEU A 111 -1.34 7.64 0.49
CA LEU A 111 -1.67 9.06 0.69
C LEU A 111 -2.87 9.52 -0.16
N PHE A 112 -3.21 8.83 -1.24
CA PHE A 112 -4.43 9.10 -2.02
C PHE A 112 -5.48 7.99 -1.88
N ASN A 113 -4.98 6.75 -1.77
CA ASN A 113 -5.76 5.51 -1.86
C ASN A 113 -6.67 5.49 -3.11
N LYS A 114 -6.16 6.03 -4.23
CA LYS A 114 -6.85 6.18 -5.51
C LYS A 114 -5.85 6.01 -6.65
N GLN A 115 -5.99 4.97 -7.45
CA GLN A 115 -5.08 4.67 -8.55
C GLN A 115 -5.05 5.76 -9.60
N ASP A 116 -6.20 6.39 -9.90
CA ASP A 116 -6.25 7.40 -10.95
C ASP A 116 -5.42 8.63 -10.54
N THR A 117 -5.40 8.98 -9.24
CA THR A 117 -4.53 10.06 -8.72
C THR A 117 -3.06 9.63 -8.76
N PHE A 118 -2.78 8.39 -8.37
CA PHE A 118 -1.44 7.84 -8.46
C PHE A 118 -0.89 7.86 -9.90
N HIS A 119 -1.74 7.61 -10.90
CA HIS A 119 -1.35 7.66 -12.33
C HIS A 119 -0.90 9.04 -12.81
N ILE A 120 -1.35 10.13 -12.18
CA ILE A 120 -0.94 11.49 -12.55
C ILE A 120 0.57 11.67 -12.37
N THR A 121 1.12 11.06 -11.33
CA THR A 121 2.55 11.20 -10.98
C THR A 121 3.35 9.94 -11.33
N GLY A 122 2.68 8.80 -11.38
CA GLY A 122 3.26 7.49 -11.57
C GLY A 122 4.00 6.98 -10.33
N PRO A 123 4.51 5.75 -10.38
CA PRO A 123 5.48 5.32 -9.40
C PRO A 123 6.72 6.20 -9.48
N LEU A 124 7.20 6.66 -8.32
CA LEU A 124 8.39 7.48 -8.19
C LEU A 124 9.63 6.58 -8.14
N THR A 125 10.61 6.83 -9.00
CA THR A 125 11.90 6.10 -8.92
C THR A 125 12.69 6.53 -7.69
N LEU A 126 13.71 5.76 -7.30
CA LEU A 126 14.59 6.16 -6.20
C LEU A 126 15.31 7.48 -6.50
N GLN A 127 15.69 7.71 -7.76
CA GLN A 127 16.27 8.97 -8.21
C GLN A 127 15.28 10.13 -8.05
N THR A 128 14.05 9.96 -8.53
CA THR A 128 12.99 10.97 -8.39
C THR A 128 12.75 11.31 -6.92
N LEU A 129 12.63 10.30 -6.06
CA LEU A 129 12.44 10.49 -4.62
C LEU A 129 13.57 11.29 -3.99
N GLY A 130 14.83 10.98 -4.34
CA GLY A 130 15.99 11.73 -3.88
C GLY A 130 16.10 13.16 -4.43
N SER A 131 15.44 13.44 -5.55
CA SER A 131 15.41 14.76 -6.17
C SER A 131 14.19 15.59 -5.78
N LEU A 132 13.24 15.07 -5.00
CA LEU A 132 12.05 15.84 -4.57
C LEU A 132 12.40 17.05 -3.71
N GLY A 133 13.57 17.05 -3.03
CA GLY A 133 14.06 18.21 -2.29
C GLY A 133 14.47 19.39 -3.17
N ASP A 134 14.64 19.20 -4.49
CA ASP A 134 14.84 20.28 -5.45
C ASP A 134 13.49 20.97 -5.75
N PRO A 135 13.34 22.28 -5.45
CA PRO A 135 12.11 23.02 -5.73
C PRO A 135 11.65 22.93 -7.20
N SER A 136 12.57 22.79 -8.16
CA SER A 136 12.24 22.65 -9.58
C SER A 136 11.51 21.34 -9.88
N VAL A 137 11.98 20.24 -9.28
CA VAL A 137 11.37 18.90 -9.41
C VAL A 137 10.03 18.88 -8.72
N LEU A 138 9.94 19.41 -7.49
CA LEU A 138 8.70 19.51 -6.73
C LEU A 138 7.63 20.28 -7.53
N ARG A 139 7.99 21.45 -8.11
CA ARG A 139 7.11 22.23 -8.99
C ARG A 139 6.68 21.47 -10.23
N SER A 140 7.55 20.66 -10.83
CA SER A 140 7.18 19.86 -12.00
C SER A 140 6.10 18.83 -11.70
N TYR A 141 6.07 18.28 -10.47
CA TYR A 141 5.02 17.36 -10.03
C TYR A 141 3.76 18.11 -9.59
N ALA A 142 3.90 19.26 -8.93
CA ALA A 142 2.79 20.16 -8.61
C ALA A 142 1.99 20.53 -9.88
N ALA A 143 2.70 20.96 -10.93
CA ALA A 143 2.12 21.34 -12.21
C ALA A 143 1.29 20.21 -12.85
N LYS A 144 1.67 18.93 -12.66
CA LYS A 144 0.86 17.80 -13.15
C LYS A 144 -0.50 17.72 -12.47
N PHE A 145 -0.56 17.99 -11.16
CA PHE A 145 -1.83 18.01 -10.45
C PHE A 145 -2.67 19.22 -10.83
N GLU A 146 -2.06 20.41 -10.96
CA GLU A 146 -2.73 21.63 -11.43
C GLU A 146 -3.33 21.45 -12.83
N GLU A 147 -2.55 20.89 -13.76
CA GLU A 147 -3.01 20.60 -15.12
C GLU A 147 -4.19 19.64 -15.12
N HIS A 148 -4.12 18.57 -14.31
CA HIS A 148 -5.21 17.61 -14.18
C HIS A 148 -6.47 18.26 -13.59
N GLN A 149 -6.33 19.09 -12.55
CA GLN A 149 -7.44 19.82 -11.96
C GLN A 149 -8.07 20.82 -12.94
N ARG A 150 -7.25 21.49 -13.77
CA ARG A 150 -7.73 22.41 -14.79
C ARG A 150 -8.50 21.69 -15.90
N ALA A 151 -8.04 20.50 -16.30
CA ALA A 151 -8.73 19.66 -17.28
C ALA A 151 -10.01 19.02 -16.70
N PHE A 152 -10.02 18.71 -15.40
CA PHE A 152 -11.12 18.06 -14.70
C PHE A 152 -11.47 18.81 -13.39
N PRO A 153 -12.19 19.94 -13.45
CA PRO A 153 -12.46 20.77 -12.27
C PRO A 153 -13.22 20.06 -11.14
N GLU A 154 -14.01 19.04 -11.46
CA GLU A 154 -14.78 18.24 -10.50
C GLU A 154 -14.01 17.01 -9.98
N TYR A 155 -12.74 16.85 -10.34
CA TYR A 155 -11.95 15.70 -9.93
C TYR A 155 -11.61 15.75 -8.44
N VAL A 156 -11.82 14.63 -7.75
CA VAL A 156 -11.45 14.47 -6.34
C VAL A 156 -10.21 13.59 -6.23
N PHE A 157 -9.10 14.19 -5.78
CA PHE A 157 -7.81 13.51 -5.67
C PHE A 157 -7.74 12.43 -4.60
N PHE A 158 -8.60 12.52 -3.57
CA PHE A 158 -8.58 11.64 -2.41
C PHE A 158 -9.89 10.86 -2.31
N THR A 159 -9.83 9.61 -1.85
CA THR A 159 -11.05 8.88 -1.47
C THR A 159 -11.47 9.26 -0.05
N ASN A 160 -12.76 9.15 0.28
CA ASN A 160 -13.25 9.32 1.66
C ASN A 160 -12.61 8.34 2.67
N ALA A 161 -11.96 7.27 2.21
CA ALA A 161 -11.17 6.36 3.04
C ALA A 161 -9.82 6.98 3.48
N PHE A 162 -9.47 8.15 2.96
CA PHE A 162 -8.38 9.01 3.42
C PHE A 162 -8.86 9.92 4.57
N LEU A 163 -9.46 9.33 5.61
CA LEU A 163 -9.80 10.03 6.84
C LEU A 163 -8.54 10.18 7.70
N THR A 164 -7.65 11.10 7.32
CA THR A 164 -6.53 11.50 8.15
C THR A 164 -7.00 12.50 9.21
N GLN A 165 -7.94 12.11 10.08
CA GLN A 165 -8.41 12.97 11.16
C GLN A 165 -7.23 13.46 12.04
N GLY A 166 -6.20 12.63 12.21
CA GLY A 166 -4.98 12.99 12.93
C GLY A 166 -4.08 14.02 12.21
N LEU A 167 -4.12 14.11 10.87
CA LEU A 167 -3.30 15.09 10.14
C LEU A 167 -3.91 16.50 10.14
N ARG A 168 -5.21 16.68 10.44
CA ARG A 168 -5.82 18.03 10.47
C ARG A 168 -5.08 18.98 11.42
N GLY A 169 -4.49 18.46 12.49
CA GLY A 169 -3.65 19.23 13.42
C GLY A 169 -2.28 19.58 12.86
N SER A 170 -1.61 18.64 12.16
CA SER A 170 -0.29 18.87 11.54
C SER A 170 -0.37 19.79 10.31
N TRP A 171 -1.47 19.74 9.55
CA TRP A 171 -1.75 20.64 8.43
C TRP A 171 -2.10 22.07 8.86
N ARG A 172 -2.18 22.36 10.17
CA ARG A 172 -2.35 23.73 10.66
C ARG A 172 -1.17 24.63 10.27
N PHE A 173 0.01 24.04 10.02
CA PHE A 173 1.19 24.71 9.51
C PHE A 173 1.61 24.07 8.18
N PRO A 174 1.06 24.53 7.05
CA PRO A 174 1.40 23.95 5.76
C PRO A 174 2.89 24.14 5.45
N PRO A 175 3.50 23.20 4.70
CA PRO A 175 4.88 23.36 4.24
C PRO A 175 5.01 24.66 3.43
N GLN A 176 6.19 25.29 3.50
CA GLN A 176 6.47 26.50 2.75
C GLN A 176 7.34 26.21 1.52
N LEU A 177 6.97 26.81 0.40
CA LEU A 177 7.75 26.87 -0.84
C LEU A 177 8.02 28.33 -1.16
N ASP A 178 9.29 28.70 -1.35
CA ASP A 178 9.71 30.08 -1.67
C ASP A 178 9.15 31.14 -0.68
N GLY A 179 9.06 30.78 0.61
CA GLY A 179 8.54 31.64 1.67
C GLY A 179 7.01 31.81 1.67
N ARG A 180 6.27 30.96 0.95
CA ARG A 180 4.80 30.95 0.91
C ARG A 180 4.25 29.60 1.28
N GLU A 181 3.09 29.57 1.92
CA GLU A 181 2.38 28.34 2.23
C GLU A 181 1.93 27.62 0.96
N VAL A 182 2.13 26.30 0.92
CA VAL A 182 1.60 25.44 -0.14
C VAL A 182 0.09 25.29 0.07
N PRO A 183 -0.76 25.82 -0.83
CA PRO A 183 -2.20 25.89 -0.59
C PRO A 183 -2.93 24.59 -0.94
N PHE A 184 -2.31 23.70 -1.74
CA PHE A 184 -3.00 22.59 -2.40
C PHE A 184 -2.68 21.22 -1.77
N ASP A 185 -3.71 20.47 -1.38
CA ASP A 185 -3.55 19.21 -0.63
C ASP A 185 -2.81 18.07 -1.36
N PRO A 186 -2.98 17.87 -2.68
CA PRO A 186 -2.17 16.88 -3.42
C PRO A 186 -0.68 17.22 -3.44
N GLU A 187 -0.33 18.51 -3.62
CA GLU A 187 1.05 18.98 -3.58
C GLU A 187 1.68 18.74 -2.21
N ARG A 188 0.93 19.01 -1.16
CA ARG A 188 1.34 18.76 0.22
C ARG A 188 1.78 17.31 0.48
N MET A 189 1.20 16.33 -0.22
CA MET A 189 1.62 14.93 -0.10
C MET A 189 3.03 14.70 -0.67
N LEU A 190 3.47 15.49 -1.67
CA LEU A 190 4.84 15.41 -2.19
C LEU A 190 5.86 15.79 -1.12
N TYR A 191 5.57 16.82 -0.33
CA TYR A 191 6.41 17.22 0.81
C TYR A 191 6.43 16.16 1.91
N ALA A 192 5.31 15.50 2.17
CA ALA A 192 5.29 14.40 3.13
C ALA A 192 6.21 13.25 2.68
N ILE A 193 6.21 12.92 1.39
CA ILE A 193 7.10 11.90 0.82
C ILE A 193 8.56 12.34 0.84
N GLU A 194 8.84 13.59 0.46
CA GLU A 194 10.18 14.18 0.53
C GLU A 194 10.70 14.14 1.96
N HIS A 195 9.92 14.60 2.93
CA HIS A 195 10.31 14.61 4.34
C HIS A 195 10.59 13.20 4.88
N ILE A 196 9.73 12.23 4.58
CA ILE A 196 9.98 10.82 4.95
C ILE A 196 11.29 10.34 4.32
N PHE A 197 11.57 10.71 3.08
CA PHE A 197 12.81 10.34 2.40
C PHE A 197 14.03 10.99 3.08
N SER A 198 14.01 12.30 3.33
CA SER A 198 15.12 13.07 3.88
C SER A 198 15.40 12.78 5.36
N ASP A 199 14.41 12.29 6.12
CA ASP A 199 14.56 11.80 7.50
C ASP A 199 15.37 10.48 7.62
N GLY A 200 15.93 9.99 6.52
CA GLY A 200 16.71 8.75 6.48
C GLY A 200 15.87 7.49 6.67
N PHE A 201 14.55 7.56 6.44
CA PHE A 201 13.64 6.41 6.59
C PHE A 201 14.10 5.20 5.79
N LEU A 202 14.59 5.41 4.56
CA LEU A 202 15.06 4.33 3.70
C LEU A 202 16.32 3.63 4.23
N GLU A 203 17.15 4.30 5.02
CA GLU A 203 18.33 3.71 5.65
C GLU A 203 17.92 2.67 6.72
N LYS A 204 16.78 2.91 7.36
CA LYS A 204 16.16 1.97 8.31
C LYS A 204 15.52 0.77 7.61
N ILE A 205 15.34 0.84 6.28
CA ILE A 205 14.86 -0.27 5.46
C ILE A 205 16.08 -1.00 4.87
N GLY A 206 16.39 -2.15 5.46
CA GLY A 206 17.52 -2.98 5.08
C GLY A 206 17.29 -4.47 5.34
N VAL A 207 18.28 -5.27 4.99
CA VAL A 207 18.36 -6.67 5.41
C VAL A 207 18.60 -6.67 6.90
N THR A 208 17.81 -7.48 7.59
CA THR A 208 17.86 -7.74 9.03
C THR A 208 19.27 -7.63 9.65
N SER A 209 19.35 -7.11 10.87
CA SER A 209 20.58 -7.18 11.68
C SER A 209 20.88 -8.61 12.16
N ASP A 210 19.93 -9.54 11.99
CA ASP A 210 20.09 -10.96 12.27
C ASP A 210 20.74 -11.66 11.06
N PRO A 211 22.04 -11.99 11.11
CA PRO A 211 22.73 -12.67 10.03
C PRO A 211 22.17 -14.08 9.75
N SER A 212 21.31 -14.62 10.62
CA SER A 212 20.65 -15.91 10.41
C SER A 212 19.36 -15.83 9.57
N TYR A 213 18.77 -14.64 9.43
CA TYR A 213 17.56 -14.45 8.62
C TYR A 213 17.91 -14.08 7.18
N HIS A 214 17.85 -15.08 6.31
CA HIS A 214 17.95 -14.93 4.86
C HIS A 214 16.56 -15.16 4.23
N LYS A 215 15.94 -14.12 3.66
CA LYS A 215 14.71 -14.29 2.88
C LYS A 215 15.08 -14.88 1.50
N PRO A 216 14.69 -16.12 1.16
CA PRO A 216 15.06 -16.73 -0.11
C PRO A 216 14.59 -15.87 -1.29
N GLY A 217 15.48 -15.60 -2.24
CA GLY A 217 15.18 -14.81 -3.45
C GLY A 217 15.15 -13.29 -3.26
N PHE A 218 15.73 -12.76 -2.17
CA PHE A 218 15.81 -11.32 -1.93
C PHE A 218 17.22 -10.95 -1.47
N SER A 219 18.03 -10.40 -2.38
CA SER A 219 19.43 -10.03 -2.17
C SER A 219 19.57 -8.56 -1.73
N GLN A 220 20.76 -8.20 -1.22
CA GLN A 220 21.07 -6.80 -0.89
C GLN A 220 21.01 -5.87 -2.12
N GLN A 221 21.28 -6.39 -3.32
CA GLN A 221 21.17 -5.63 -4.56
C GLN A 221 19.71 -5.28 -4.89
N ASP A 222 18.76 -6.18 -4.60
CA ASP A 222 17.31 -5.92 -4.79
C ASP A 222 16.78 -4.82 -3.86
N VAL A 223 17.49 -4.53 -2.77
CA VAL A 223 17.14 -3.46 -1.82
C VAL A 223 17.50 -2.08 -2.36
N CYS A 224 18.66 -1.96 -3.00
CA CYS A 224 19.30 -0.68 -3.29
C CYS A 224 19.30 -0.30 -4.78
N SER A 225 19.33 -1.28 -5.69
CA SER A 225 19.60 -1.05 -7.10
C SER A 225 18.33 -1.16 -7.95
N SER A 226 18.02 -0.14 -8.74
CA SER A 226 17.24 -0.31 -9.97
C SER A 226 18.24 -0.70 -11.07
N THR A 227 18.61 -1.99 -11.15
CA THR A 227 19.43 -2.43 -12.29
C THR A 227 18.58 -2.40 -13.54
N SER A 228 18.87 -1.46 -14.44
CA SER A 228 18.48 -1.56 -15.85
C SER A 228 18.88 -2.94 -16.39
N PRO A 229 18.07 -3.59 -17.23
CA PRO A 229 18.43 -4.88 -17.78
C PRO A 229 19.72 -4.73 -18.58
N THR A 230 20.76 -5.43 -18.15
CA THR A 230 22.05 -5.57 -18.84
C THR A 230 21.78 -5.94 -20.28
N SER A 231 22.16 -5.05 -21.20
CA SER A 231 22.27 -5.36 -22.62
C SER A 231 23.25 -6.54 -22.75
N GLN A 232 22.71 -7.70 -23.12
CA GLN A 232 23.53 -8.83 -23.56
C GLN A 232 24.21 -8.41 -24.85
N SER A 233 25.50 -8.09 -24.76
CA SER A 233 26.41 -8.19 -25.89
C SER A 233 26.49 -9.68 -26.25
N SER A 234 25.99 -10.02 -27.43
CA SER A 234 26.25 -11.33 -28.04
C SER A 234 27.60 -11.29 -28.77
N PRO A 235 28.32 -12.41 -28.82
CA PRO A 235 29.65 -12.52 -29.43
C PRO A 235 29.64 -12.31 -30.95
#